data_AF-A0A2L2LC05-F1
#
_entry.id   AF-A0A2L2LC05-F1
#
_cell.length_a   1.000
_cell.length_b   1.000
_cell.length_c   1.000
_cell.angle_alpha   90.00
_cell.angle_beta   90.00
_cell.angle_gamma   90.00
#
_symmetry.space_group_name_H-M   'P 1'
#
loop_
_entity.id
_entity.type
_entity.pdbx_description
1 polymer ?
#
loop_
_entity_poly.entity_id
_entity_poly.type
_entity_poly.pdbx_seq_one_letter_code
_entity_poly.pdbx_strand_id
1 'polypeptide(L)'
;MARTVEEWRGRTDDTMPPPRVKDRIRERQGNKCALTGVTLGSDEKVQYDHIVPLWLGGANTESNLQAVTAEAHKKKTKAEATVRAKCNRVRKKHRGITKPKSSLSHPNLKRLMDGTVVDRRTGEIVGGRQP
;
A
#
# COMPACT_ATOMS: atom_id res chain seq x y z
N MET A 1 -8.62 17.87 -33.30
CA MET A 1 -7.17 18.13 -33.19
C MET A 1 -6.50 16.84 -32.74
N ALA A 2 -5.63 16.27 -33.58
CA ALA A 2 -4.78 15.15 -33.18
C ALA A 2 -3.81 15.65 -32.09
N ARG A 3 -3.56 14.82 -31.09
CA ARG A 3 -2.70 15.15 -29.95
C ARG A 3 -1.26 15.28 -30.44
N THR A 4 -0.48 16.15 -29.80
CA THR A 4 0.97 16.27 -30.04
C THR A 4 1.74 15.01 -29.65
N VAL A 5 1.15 14.15 -28.81
CA VAL A 5 1.70 12.86 -28.38
C VAL A 5 0.66 11.77 -28.67
N GLU A 6 1.09 10.67 -29.29
CA GLU A 6 0.25 9.53 -29.68
C GLU A 6 -0.36 8.80 -28.46
N GLU A 7 0.34 8.89 -27.32
CA GLU A 7 -0.01 8.29 -26.05
C GLU A 7 -0.66 9.30 -25.09
N TRP A 8 -1.68 8.86 -24.34
CA TRP A 8 -2.14 9.66 -23.20
C TRP A 8 -1.17 9.59 -22.02
N ARG A 9 -0.80 10.76 -21.50
CA ARG A 9 -0.08 10.93 -20.24
C ARG A 9 -0.86 11.86 -19.33
N GLY A 10 -1.12 11.43 -18.10
CA GLY A 10 -1.77 12.24 -17.09
C GLY A 10 -0.96 13.49 -16.77
N ARG A 11 -1.64 14.62 -16.50
CA ARG A 11 -0.99 15.85 -16.04
C ARG A 11 -0.37 15.66 -14.65
N THR A 12 -1.06 14.90 -13.82
CA THR A 12 -0.63 14.49 -12.48
C THR A 12 -0.80 12.99 -12.31
N ASP A 13 -0.19 12.45 -11.27
CA ASP A 13 -0.29 11.05 -10.87
C ASP A 13 -1.74 10.62 -10.57
N ASP A 14 -2.57 11.56 -10.09
CA ASP A 14 -3.98 11.32 -9.76
C ASP A 14 -4.95 11.61 -10.92
N THR A 15 -4.44 12.12 -12.05
CA THR A 15 -5.30 12.44 -13.20
C THR A 15 -5.87 11.16 -13.79
N MET A 16 -7.19 11.02 -13.87
CA MET A 16 -7.82 9.85 -14.46
C MET A 16 -7.80 9.90 -16.00
N PRO A 17 -7.68 8.75 -16.69
CA PRO A 17 -7.77 8.70 -18.14
C PRO A 17 -9.17 9.11 -18.61
N PRO A 18 -9.26 9.93 -19.67
CA PRO A 18 -10.54 10.30 -20.26
C PRO A 18 -11.22 9.07 -20.90
N PRO A 19 -12.55 9.10 -21.13
CA PRO A 19 -13.30 7.95 -21.68
C PRO A 19 -12.69 7.34 -22.94
N ARG A 20 -12.21 8.15 -23.89
CA ARG A 20 -11.59 7.65 -25.13
C ARG A 20 -10.32 6.81 -24.88
N VAL A 21 -9.56 7.13 -23.84
CA VAL A 21 -8.34 6.38 -23.46
C VAL A 21 -8.71 5.10 -22.73
N LYS A 22 -9.76 5.15 -21.91
CA LYS A 22 -10.33 3.96 -21.28
C LYS A 22 -10.77 2.93 -22.32
N ASP A 23 -11.44 3.38 -23.39
CA ASP A 23 -11.85 2.50 -24.49
C ASP A 23 -10.64 1.88 -25.21
N ARG A 24 -9.61 2.67 -25.54
CA ARG A 24 -8.36 2.15 -26.14
C ARG A 24 -7.67 1.09 -25.26
N ILE A 25 -7.62 1.32 -23.95
CA ILE A 25 -7.03 0.35 -23.00
C ILE A 25 -7.81 -0.98 -23.04
N ARG A 26 -9.15 -0.92 -23.02
CA ARG A 26 -9.99 -2.11 -23.08
C ARG A 26 -9.89 -2.83 -24.42
N GLU A 27 -9.87 -2.08 -25.53
CA GLU A 27 -9.71 -2.62 -26.88
C GLU A 27 -8.39 -3.37 -27.03
N ARG A 28 -7.27 -2.77 -26.57
CA ARG A 28 -5.95 -3.42 -26.53
C ARG A 28 -5.97 -4.74 -25.75
N GLN A 29 -6.82 -4.85 -24.73
CA GLN A 29 -6.93 -6.03 -23.87
C GLN A 29 -8.03 -7.00 -24.32
N GLY A 30 -8.68 -6.74 -25.46
CA GLY A 30 -9.79 -7.55 -25.97
C GLY A 30 -10.99 -7.60 -25.01
N ASN A 31 -11.25 -6.50 -24.29
CA ASN A 31 -12.26 -6.40 -23.23
C ASN A 31 -12.09 -7.46 -22.12
N LYS A 32 -10.87 -7.85 -21.80
CA LYS A 32 -10.57 -8.79 -20.70
C LYS A 32 -9.76 -8.12 -19.60
N CYS A 33 -10.00 -8.55 -18.37
CA CYS A 33 -9.23 -8.15 -17.20
C CYS A 33 -7.77 -8.56 -17.38
N ALA A 34 -6.85 -7.62 -17.23
CA ALA A 34 -5.42 -7.87 -17.41
C ALA A 34 -4.85 -8.90 -16.42
N LEU A 35 -5.44 -8.99 -15.22
CA LEU A 35 -4.93 -9.82 -14.13
C LEU A 35 -5.56 -11.21 -14.08
N THR A 36 -6.83 -11.35 -14.48
CA THR A 36 -7.59 -12.59 -14.33
C THR A 36 -8.07 -13.17 -15.66
N GLY A 37 -8.05 -12.41 -16.76
CA GLY A 37 -8.54 -12.82 -18.07
C GLY A 37 -10.06 -12.83 -18.23
N VAL A 38 -10.82 -12.52 -17.16
CA VAL A 38 -12.29 -12.45 -17.18
C VAL A 38 -12.75 -11.30 -18.08
N THR A 39 -13.79 -11.52 -18.88
CA THR A 39 -14.39 -10.48 -19.73
C THR A 39 -14.96 -9.35 -18.89
N LEU A 40 -14.55 -8.11 -19.20
CA LEU A 40 -15.04 -6.90 -18.54
C LEU A 40 -16.40 -6.52 -19.13
N GLY A 41 -17.47 -6.62 -18.34
CA GLY A 41 -18.82 -6.18 -18.73
C GLY A 41 -18.99 -4.66 -18.77
N SER A 42 -20.17 -4.19 -19.20
CA SER A 42 -20.57 -2.77 -19.08
C SER A 42 -21.03 -2.40 -17.66
N ASP A 43 -21.59 -3.35 -16.94
CA ASP A 43 -22.20 -3.17 -15.61
C ASP A 43 -21.19 -3.36 -14.46
N GLU A 44 -20.03 -3.93 -14.78
CA GLU A 44 -18.99 -4.22 -13.81
C GLU A 44 -18.13 -2.98 -13.56
N LYS A 45 -17.80 -2.70 -12.29
CA LYS A 45 -16.97 -1.55 -11.87
C LYS A 45 -15.52 -1.74 -12.34
N VAL A 46 -15.25 -1.56 -13.63
CA VAL A 46 -13.91 -1.61 -14.22
C VAL A 46 -13.05 -0.53 -13.58
N GLN A 47 -11.90 -0.94 -13.06
CA GLN A 47 -10.88 -0.04 -12.52
C GLN A 47 -9.73 0.05 -13.51
N TYR A 48 -9.07 1.21 -13.55
CA TYR A 48 -7.89 1.46 -14.37
C TYR A 48 -6.71 1.59 -13.41
N ASP A 49 -5.82 0.62 -13.47
CA ASP A 49 -4.75 0.43 -12.51
C ASP A 49 -3.38 0.46 -13.21
N HIS A 50 -2.34 0.87 -12.50
CA HIS A 50 -0.98 0.97 -13.06
C HIS A 50 -0.31 -0.40 -13.09
N ILE A 51 0.16 -0.87 -14.25
CA ILE A 51 0.92 -2.13 -14.40
C ILE A 51 2.15 -2.09 -13.49
N VAL A 52 2.98 -1.05 -13.65
CA VAL A 52 4.05 -0.70 -12.73
C VAL A 52 3.53 0.38 -11.78
N PRO A 53 3.50 0.16 -10.46
CA PRO A 53 3.03 1.16 -9.52
C PRO A 53 3.90 2.42 -9.51
N LEU A 54 3.28 3.59 -9.25
CA LEU A 54 3.97 4.88 -9.18
C LEU A 54 5.15 4.88 -8.19
N TRP A 55 5.00 4.22 -7.04
CA TRP A 55 6.05 4.15 -6.01
C TRP A 55 7.29 3.33 -6.45
N LEU A 56 7.16 2.53 -7.52
CA LEU A 56 8.23 1.76 -8.14
C LEU A 56 8.76 2.43 -9.43
N GLY A 57 8.41 3.70 -9.66
CA GLY A 57 8.83 4.45 -10.85
C GLY A 57 7.90 4.31 -12.05
N GLY A 58 6.71 3.74 -11.87
CA GLY A 58 5.68 3.73 -12.91
C GLY A 58 5.19 5.14 -13.25
N ALA A 59 4.80 5.35 -14.50
CA ALA A 59 4.23 6.61 -14.96
C ALA A 59 2.71 6.51 -15.10
N ASN A 60 2.00 7.64 -14.95
CA ASN A 60 0.57 7.71 -15.26
C ASN A 60 0.35 7.86 -16.77
N THR A 61 0.61 6.79 -17.52
CA THR A 61 0.52 6.73 -18.99
C THR A 61 -0.41 5.62 -19.45
N GLU A 62 -0.93 5.74 -20.65
CA GLU A 62 -1.81 4.74 -21.27
C GLU A 62 -1.14 3.37 -21.43
N SER A 63 0.14 3.33 -21.77
CA SER A 63 0.96 2.11 -21.82
C SER A 63 1.01 1.41 -20.47
N ASN A 64 1.15 2.18 -19.38
CA ASN A 64 1.27 1.67 -18.03
C ASN A 64 -0.08 1.47 -17.34
N LEU A 65 -1.22 1.81 -17.95
CA LEU A 65 -2.54 1.56 -17.40
C LEU A 65 -3.15 0.28 -17.95
N GLN A 66 -3.88 -0.44 -17.11
CA GLN A 66 -4.60 -1.66 -17.46
C GLN A 66 -6.02 -1.64 -16.89
N ALA A 67 -6.98 -2.17 -17.64
CA ALA A 67 -8.34 -2.38 -17.15
C ALA A 67 -8.42 -3.69 -16.36
N VAL A 68 -8.96 -3.60 -15.15
CA VAL A 68 -9.06 -4.72 -14.21
C VAL A 68 -10.42 -4.71 -13.51
N THR A 69 -10.88 -5.87 -13.06
CA THR A 69 -12.08 -5.96 -12.21
C THR A 69 -11.79 -5.37 -10.83
N ALA A 70 -12.83 -4.88 -10.15
CA ALA A 70 -12.68 -4.30 -8.82
C ALA A 70 -12.09 -5.29 -7.79
N GLU A 71 -12.45 -6.57 -7.88
CA GLU A 71 -11.91 -7.61 -7.00
C GLU A 71 -10.42 -7.86 -7.25
N ALA A 72 -10.02 -8.00 -8.53
CA ALA A 72 -8.62 -8.19 -8.90
C ALA A 72 -7.76 -6.99 -8.48
N HIS A 73 -8.28 -5.78 -8.69
CA HIS A 73 -7.66 -4.54 -8.23
C HIS A 73 -7.46 -4.56 -6.71
N LYS A 74 -8.49 -4.88 -5.92
CA LYS A 74 -8.39 -4.94 -4.46
C LYS A 74 -7.32 -5.94 -3.98
N LYS A 75 -7.23 -7.12 -4.62
CA LYS A 75 -6.20 -8.13 -4.33
C LYS A 75 -4.80 -7.59 -4.62
N LYS A 76 -4.59 -6.98 -5.79
CA LYS A 76 -3.32 -6.37 -6.18
C LYS A 76 -2.92 -5.25 -5.23
N THR A 77 -3.80 -4.30 -4.96
CA THR A 77 -3.56 -3.17 -4.04
C THR A 77 -3.16 -3.65 -2.64
N LYS A 78 -3.79 -4.71 -2.12
CA LYS A 78 -3.42 -5.31 -0.82
C LYS A 78 -2.01 -5.92 -0.85
N ALA A 79 -1.68 -6.66 -1.90
CA ALA A 79 -0.36 -7.26 -2.06
C ALA A 79 0.73 -6.18 -2.15
N GLU A 80 0.52 -5.16 -2.99
CA GLU A 80 1.46 -4.06 -3.16
C GLU A 80 1.62 -3.21 -1.90
N ALA A 81 0.53 -2.93 -1.18
CA ALA A 81 0.60 -2.21 0.09
C ALA A 81 1.49 -2.95 1.10
N THR A 82 1.41 -4.28 1.13
CA THR A 82 2.23 -5.13 2.02
C THR A 82 3.71 -5.05 1.64
N VAL A 83 4.03 -5.18 0.36
CA VAL A 83 5.40 -5.06 -0.15
C VAL A 83 5.96 -3.66 0.10
N ARG A 84 5.21 -2.62 -0.25
CA ARG A 84 5.57 -1.22 -0.02
C ARG A 84 5.84 -0.92 1.45
N ALA A 85 5.02 -1.45 2.36
CA ALA A 85 5.23 -1.30 3.80
C ALA A 85 6.56 -1.94 4.26
N LYS A 86 6.89 -3.13 3.74
CA LYS A 86 8.17 -3.80 4.02
C LYS A 86 9.35 -2.99 3.49
N CYS A 87 9.32 -2.56 2.23
CA CYS A 87 10.37 -1.72 1.64
C CYS A 87 10.57 -0.43 2.43
N ASN A 88 9.49 0.26 2.78
CA ASN A 88 9.53 1.47 3.60
C ASN A 88 10.12 1.22 4.99
N ARG A 89 9.79 0.10 5.64
CA ARG A 89 10.35 -0.28 6.94
C ARG A 89 11.85 -0.52 6.86
N VAL A 90 12.32 -1.26 5.86
CA VAL A 90 13.75 -1.51 5.65
C VAL A 90 14.48 -0.20 5.36
N ARG A 91 13.95 0.64 4.47
CA ARG A 91 14.50 1.96 4.16
C ARG A 91 14.61 2.85 5.40
N LYS A 92 13.56 2.91 6.22
CA LYS A 92 13.55 3.67 7.47
C LYS A 92 14.59 3.15 8.47
N LYS A 93 14.70 1.83 8.64
CA LYS A 93 15.71 1.20 9.50
C LYS A 93 17.12 1.54 9.05
N HIS A 94 17.41 1.44 7.75
CA HIS A 94 18.73 1.78 7.19
C HIS A 94 19.08 3.26 7.40
N ARG A 95 18.10 4.16 7.31
CA ARG A 95 18.26 5.59 7.57
C ARG A 95 18.26 5.98 9.06
N GLY A 96 18.14 5.02 9.98
CA GLY A 96 18.03 5.31 11.42
C GLY A 96 16.72 5.99 11.85
N ILE A 97 15.73 6.11 10.96
CA ILE A 97 14.41 6.69 11.27
C ILE A 97 13.55 5.62 11.92
N THR A 98 13.91 5.22 13.15
CA THR A 98 13.19 4.22 13.93
C THR A 98 12.44 4.89 15.07
N LYS A 99 11.18 4.51 15.26
CA LYS A 99 10.47 4.86 16.48
C LYS A 99 11.17 4.20 17.68
N PRO A 100 11.25 4.85 18.85
CA PRO A 100 11.73 4.19 20.06
C PRO A 100 10.89 2.93 20.31
N LYS A 101 11.52 1.85 20.76
CA LYS A 101 10.81 0.61 21.07
C LYS A 101 9.79 0.91 22.17
N SER A 102 8.50 0.78 21.88
CA SER A 102 7.48 0.84 22.91
C SER A 102 7.61 -0.39 23.78
N SER A 103 8.03 -0.21 25.03
CA SER A 103 7.96 -1.25 26.04
C SER A 103 6.51 -1.31 26.55
N LEU A 104 5.93 -2.52 26.64
CA LEU A 104 4.64 -2.74 27.32
C LEU A 104 4.70 -2.44 28.82
N SER A 105 5.90 -2.31 29.37
CA SER A 105 6.16 -1.90 30.74
C SER A 105 6.70 -0.47 30.76
N HIS A 106 6.22 0.34 31.70
CA HIS A 106 6.84 1.64 31.98
C HIS A 106 8.36 1.43 32.14
N PRO A 107 9.23 2.26 31.53
CA PRO A 107 10.67 2.03 31.50
C PRO A 107 11.30 1.82 32.89
N ASN A 108 10.67 2.41 33.92
CA ASN A 108 11.10 2.34 35.30
C ASN A 108 10.42 1.24 36.11
N LEU A 109 9.33 0.61 35.64
CA LEU A 109 8.65 -0.44 36.41
C LEU A 109 9.16 -1.82 35.99
N LYS A 110 9.45 -2.69 36.96
CA LYS A 110 9.87 -4.07 36.72
C LYS A 110 8.99 -5.02 37.54
N ARG A 111 8.42 -6.03 36.89
CA ARG A 111 7.77 -7.14 37.59
C ARG A 111 8.81 -8.19 37.98
N LEU A 112 8.88 -8.55 39.25
CA LEU A 112 9.74 -9.58 39.80
C LEU A 112 9.10 -10.98 39.63
N MET A 113 9.88 -12.03 39.86
CA MET A 113 9.44 -13.42 39.70
C MET A 113 8.31 -13.80 40.66
N ASP A 114 8.25 -13.13 41.83
CA ASP A 114 7.20 -13.28 42.84
C ASP A 114 5.87 -12.57 42.46
N GLY A 115 5.84 -11.86 41.32
CA GLY A 115 4.66 -11.13 40.85
C GLY A 115 4.56 -9.68 41.37
N THR A 116 5.46 -9.23 42.24
CA THR A 116 5.53 -7.84 42.69
C THR A 116 6.04 -6.93 41.58
N VAL A 117 5.58 -5.68 41.56
CA VAL A 117 6.02 -4.63 40.64
C VAL A 117 6.82 -3.62 41.44
N VAL A 118 8.10 -3.47 41.10
CA VAL A 118 9.01 -2.51 41.73
C VAL A 118 9.34 -1.36 40.79
N ASP A 119 9.47 -0.15 41.35
CA ASP A 119 10.09 0.97 40.63
C ASP A 119 11.62 0.81 40.69
N ARG A 120 12.26 0.77 39.53
CA ARG A 120 13.72 0.64 39.35
C ARG A 120 14.49 1.85 39.85
N ARG A 121 13.84 3.01 40.03
CA ARG A 121 14.48 4.24 40.51
C ARG A 121 14.56 4.29 42.02
N THR A 122 13.47 3.92 42.70
CA THR A 122 13.34 4.03 44.16
C THR A 122 13.52 2.69 44.87
N GLY A 123 13.37 1.57 44.17
CA GLY A 123 13.37 0.22 44.74
C GLY A 123 12.06 -0.13 45.44
N GLU A 124 11.09 0.77 45.47
CA GLU A 124 9.82 0.59 46.18
C GLU A 124 8.86 -0.30 45.40
N ILE A 125 8.05 -1.07 46.14
CA ILE A 125 6.99 -1.91 45.57
C ILE A 125 5.79 -1.01 45.30
N VAL A 126 5.43 -0.88 44.04
CA VAL A 126 4.34 -0.01 43.55
C VAL A 126 3.08 -0.80 43.16
N GLY A 127 3.12 -2.14 43.25
CA GLY A 127 1.95 -2.99 43.07
C GLY A 127 2.27 -4.49 42.97
N GLY A 128 1.26 -5.30 42.69
CA GLY A 128 1.35 -6.77 42.62
C GLY A 128 0.73 -7.46 43.83
N ARG A 129 0.45 -8.77 43.70
CA ARG A 129 -0.07 -9.59 44.80
C ARG A 129 1.12 -10.03 45.65
N GLN A 130 1.20 -9.57 46.90
CA GLN A 130 2.15 -10.12 47.86
C GLN A 130 1.72 -11.55 48.23
N PRO A 131 2.65 -12.48 48.46
CA PRO A 131 2.34 -13.81 48.96
C PRO A 131 1.63 -13.77 50.32
#